data_AF-A0A9E3GKK9-F1
#
_entry.id   AF-A0A9E3GKK9-F1
#
_cell.length_a   1.000
_cell.length_b   1.000
_cell.length_c   1.000
_cell.angle_alpha   90.00
_cell.angle_beta   90.00
_cell.angle_gamma   90.00
#
_symmetry.space_group_name_H-M   'P 1'
#
loop_
_entity.id
_entity.type
_entity.pdbx_description
1 polymer ?
#
loop_
_entity_poly.entity_id
_entity_poly.type
_entity_poly.pdbx_seq_one_letter_code
_entity_poly.pdbx_strand_id
1 'polypeptide(L)'
;MAPTSVPATVPPAVPGILTSAQAAASAESIASVQLDSGMIPWFPGGHADPWNHVEAAMALDVAGRRSEAEAAYAWLARRQRPDGAWHQYYVAGPDGADRVEVDTLDANVCAYVATGVWHHFLVTGDVGFLESLWAVVDAAVSFVLGLQTRRGEILWARHADGTPWSYALLTGSSSICHSLGCALAVARRLGHRRPGWERGRAKLARTVAGVPGAFAPKDRWAMDWYYPVLAGVVEGHHGRRRLAERWERFVIPGLGARCVHDRPWVTAAETAECALAHLAADDAGRALELFAWAQGLRADDGSYFTGIVLPDRVHFPGDERATYSAAAVLLAADALSATTPASALFTFDYGRRSTRSEPVAGASTKPSARARR
;
A
#
# COMPACT_ATOMS: atom_id res chain seq x y z
N MET A 1 -19.13 -9.24 -28.88
CA MET A 1 -18.63 -10.21 -27.86
C MET A 1 -19.42 -9.96 -26.59
N ALA A 2 -20.08 -10.98 -26.04
CA ALA A 2 -20.67 -10.86 -24.71
C ALA A 2 -19.54 -10.58 -23.70
N PRO A 3 -19.74 -9.71 -22.71
CA PRO A 3 -18.76 -9.52 -21.66
C PRO A 3 -18.58 -10.86 -20.95
N THR A 4 -17.39 -11.43 -21.03
CA THR A 4 -16.97 -12.51 -20.13
C THR A 4 -17.15 -11.99 -18.71
N SER A 5 -18.12 -12.55 -17.99
CA SER A 5 -18.37 -12.23 -16.58
C SER A 5 -17.08 -12.47 -15.81
N VAL A 6 -16.49 -11.40 -15.27
CA VAL A 6 -15.37 -11.52 -14.33
C VAL A 6 -15.91 -12.32 -13.13
N PRO A 7 -15.29 -13.45 -12.75
CA PRO A 7 -15.74 -14.20 -11.58
C PRO A 7 -15.74 -13.29 -10.36
N ALA A 8 -16.79 -13.37 -9.53
CA ALA A 8 -16.89 -12.58 -8.32
C ALA A 8 -15.68 -12.83 -7.40
N THR A 9 -15.00 -11.77 -6.99
CA THR A 9 -13.87 -11.85 -6.06
C THR A 9 -14.37 -12.39 -4.73
N VAL A 10 -13.82 -13.52 -4.29
CA VAL A 10 -14.08 -14.08 -2.96
C VAL A 10 -13.14 -13.38 -1.96
N PRO A 11 -13.64 -12.82 -0.85
CA PRO A 11 -12.77 -12.19 0.16
C PRO A 11 -11.73 -13.17 0.72
N PRO A 12 -10.53 -12.67 1.07
CA PRO A 12 -9.42 -13.53 1.50
C PRO A 12 -9.74 -14.30 2.78
N ALA A 13 -9.17 -15.50 2.88
CA ALA A 13 -9.24 -16.33 4.08
C ALA A 13 -7.87 -16.89 4.44
N VAL A 14 -7.50 -16.79 5.71
CA VAL A 14 -6.29 -17.38 6.27
C VAL A 14 -6.70 -18.55 7.16
N PRO A 15 -6.43 -19.81 6.77
CA PRO A 15 -6.90 -20.99 7.48
C PRO A 15 -6.59 -20.96 8.98
N GLY A 16 -7.61 -21.15 9.80
CA GLY A 16 -7.50 -21.16 11.26
C GLY A 16 -7.35 -19.78 11.92
N ILE A 17 -7.31 -18.69 11.16
CA ILE A 17 -7.12 -17.32 11.69
C ILE A 17 -8.24 -16.37 11.26
N LEU A 18 -8.55 -16.27 9.96
CA LEU A 18 -9.56 -15.37 9.41
C LEU A 18 -10.36 -16.06 8.30
N THR A 19 -11.68 -16.12 8.44
CA THR A 19 -12.57 -16.67 7.40
C THR A 19 -12.94 -15.62 6.35
N SER A 20 -13.35 -16.04 5.14
CA SER A 20 -13.84 -15.10 4.11
C SER A 20 -15.04 -14.29 4.59
N ALA A 21 -15.91 -14.85 5.43
CA ALA A 21 -17.04 -14.12 6.00
C ALA A 21 -16.58 -13.01 6.97
N GLN A 22 -15.55 -13.28 7.79
CA GLN A 22 -14.97 -12.26 8.65
C GLN A 22 -14.24 -11.18 7.85
N ALA A 23 -13.54 -11.53 6.77
CA ALA A 23 -12.93 -10.57 5.85
C ALA A 23 -13.99 -9.69 5.16
N ALA A 24 -15.10 -10.28 4.72
CA ALA A 24 -16.23 -9.55 4.15
C ALA A 24 -16.84 -8.54 5.13
N ALA A 25 -16.98 -8.92 6.41
CA ALA A 25 -17.45 -8.03 7.46
C ALA A 25 -16.46 -6.88 7.73
N SER A 26 -15.15 -7.15 7.69
CA SER A 26 -14.14 -6.09 7.81
C SER A 26 -14.19 -5.12 6.63
N ALA A 27 -14.43 -5.60 5.41
CA ALA A 27 -14.63 -4.72 4.26
C ALA A 27 -15.95 -3.92 4.35
N GLU A 28 -17.03 -4.50 4.88
CA GLU A 28 -18.27 -3.78 5.17
C GLU A 28 -18.02 -2.65 6.19
N SER A 29 -17.20 -2.89 7.21
CA SER A 29 -16.85 -1.84 8.18
C SER A 29 -16.16 -0.64 7.52
N ILE A 30 -15.33 -0.86 6.50
CA ILE A 30 -14.71 0.21 5.70
C ILE A 30 -15.77 0.90 4.84
N ALA A 31 -16.58 0.13 4.10
CA ALA A 31 -17.61 0.65 3.21
C ALA A 31 -18.63 1.54 3.95
N SER A 32 -19.02 1.16 5.17
CA SER A 32 -19.97 1.93 6.01
C SER A 32 -19.45 3.31 6.44
N VAL A 33 -18.13 3.55 6.37
CA VAL A 33 -17.51 4.85 6.69
C VAL A 33 -17.36 5.71 5.43
N GLN A 34 -17.39 5.11 4.24
CA GLN A 34 -17.28 5.84 2.98
C GLN A 34 -18.45 6.80 2.80
N LEU A 35 -18.14 8.04 2.41
CA LEU A 35 -19.11 9.08 2.14
C LEU A 35 -19.59 9.01 0.68
N ASP A 36 -20.74 9.61 0.40
CA ASP A 36 -21.28 9.75 -0.98
C ASP A 36 -20.29 10.45 -1.93
N SER A 37 -19.40 11.28 -1.40
CA SER A 37 -18.33 11.92 -2.19
C SER A 37 -17.25 10.95 -2.67
N GLY A 38 -17.23 9.71 -2.17
CA GLY A 38 -16.19 8.70 -2.36
C GLY A 38 -15.05 8.79 -1.33
N MET A 39 -15.00 9.84 -0.52
CA MET A 39 -14.01 9.96 0.56
C MET A 39 -14.23 8.85 1.60
N ILE A 40 -13.14 8.23 2.04
CA ILE A 40 -13.12 7.23 3.12
C ILE A 40 -12.35 7.83 4.29
N PRO A 41 -13.03 8.40 5.30
CA PRO A 41 -12.45 8.83 6.56
C PRO A 41 -11.77 7.70 7.33
N TRP A 42 -10.89 8.07 8.26
CA TRP A 42 -10.28 7.15 9.22
C TRP A 42 -11.35 6.48 10.08
N PHE A 43 -12.37 7.23 10.50
CA PHE A 43 -13.50 6.75 11.29
C PHE A 43 -14.70 7.68 11.02
N PRO A 44 -15.93 7.30 11.39
CA PRO A 44 -17.11 8.15 11.18
C PRO A 44 -16.90 9.59 11.72
N GLY A 45 -17.02 10.58 10.84
CA GLY A 45 -16.81 11.99 11.17
C GLY A 45 -15.35 12.44 11.34
N GLY A 46 -14.38 11.54 11.15
CA GLY A 46 -12.96 11.85 11.18
C GLY A 46 -12.43 12.45 9.87
N HIS A 47 -11.13 12.72 9.84
CA HIS A 47 -10.44 13.13 8.62
C HIS A 47 -10.10 11.94 7.71
N ALA A 48 -9.69 12.25 6.49
CA ALA A 48 -9.08 11.33 5.54
C ALA A 48 -7.73 11.90 5.07
N ASP A 49 -6.76 11.03 4.85
CA ASP A 49 -5.56 11.35 4.06
C ASP A 49 -5.49 10.43 2.84
N PRO A 50 -4.87 10.87 1.73
CA PRO A 50 -4.79 10.07 0.51
C PRO A 50 -4.09 8.71 0.64
N TRP A 51 -3.19 8.51 1.61
CA TRP A 51 -2.51 7.23 1.78
C TRP A 51 -3.47 6.19 2.35
N ASN A 52 -4.03 6.47 3.53
CA ASN A 52 -4.97 5.58 4.21
C ASN A 52 -6.24 5.37 3.38
N HIS A 53 -6.66 6.40 2.64
CA HIS A 53 -7.75 6.32 1.68
C HIS A 53 -7.50 5.31 0.56
N VAL A 54 -6.30 5.30 -0.01
CA VAL A 54 -5.89 4.32 -1.03
C VAL A 54 -5.83 2.91 -0.44
N GLU A 55 -5.33 2.72 0.79
CA GLU A 55 -5.35 1.40 1.44
C GLU A 55 -6.76 0.87 1.62
N ALA A 56 -7.68 1.72 2.08
CA ALA A 56 -9.08 1.38 2.20
C ALA A 56 -9.69 1.00 0.84
N ALA A 57 -9.37 1.73 -0.23
CA ALA A 57 -9.82 1.39 -1.58
C ALA A 57 -9.27 0.01 -2.05
N MET A 58 -7.99 -0.28 -1.81
CA MET A 58 -7.41 -1.59 -2.12
C MET A 58 -8.07 -2.70 -1.30
N ALA A 59 -8.38 -2.46 -0.03
CA ALA A 59 -9.07 -3.42 0.82
C ALA A 59 -10.51 -3.72 0.36
N LEU A 60 -11.21 -2.72 -0.19
CA LEU A 60 -12.51 -2.89 -0.82
C LEU A 60 -12.39 -3.73 -2.10
N ASP A 61 -11.37 -3.50 -2.93
CA ASP A 61 -11.09 -4.31 -4.13
C ASP A 61 -10.90 -5.80 -3.79
N VAL A 62 -10.06 -6.13 -2.80
CA VAL A 62 -9.81 -7.54 -2.43
C VAL A 62 -11.05 -8.25 -1.88
N ALA A 63 -12.00 -7.50 -1.34
CA ALA A 63 -13.27 -8.01 -0.85
C ALA A 63 -14.40 -8.00 -1.89
N GLY A 64 -14.11 -7.62 -3.14
CA GLY A 64 -15.09 -7.57 -4.23
C GLY A 64 -16.01 -6.35 -4.23
N ARG A 65 -15.73 -5.33 -3.42
CA ARG A 65 -16.48 -4.06 -3.33
C ARG A 65 -15.98 -3.04 -4.34
N ARG A 66 -16.10 -3.42 -5.61
CA ARG A 66 -15.50 -2.69 -6.73
C ARG A 66 -16.07 -1.28 -6.88
N SER A 67 -17.38 -1.10 -6.72
CA SER A 67 -18.02 0.21 -6.88
C SER A 67 -17.55 1.21 -5.81
N GLU A 68 -17.41 0.75 -4.58
CA GLU A 68 -16.88 1.53 -3.46
C GLU A 68 -15.40 1.89 -3.68
N ALA A 69 -14.59 0.95 -4.15
CA ALA A 69 -13.19 1.21 -4.50
C ALA A 69 -13.06 2.22 -5.64
N GLU A 70 -13.82 2.08 -6.73
CA GLU A 70 -13.82 3.02 -7.86
C GLU A 70 -14.31 4.43 -7.44
N ALA A 71 -15.30 4.52 -6.56
CA ALA A 71 -15.76 5.80 -6.00
C ALA A 71 -14.64 6.51 -5.21
N ALA A 72 -13.82 5.75 -4.47
CA ALA A 72 -12.65 6.26 -3.78
C ALA A 72 -11.63 6.84 -4.77
N TYR A 73 -11.23 6.09 -5.80
CA TYR A 73 -10.30 6.63 -6.80
C TYR A 73 -10.86 7.84 -7.57
N ALA A 74 -12.16 7.87 -7.82
CA ALA A 74 -12.82 9.03 -8.42
C ALA A 74 -12.76 10.28 -7.51
N TRP A 75 -12.84 10.09 -6.19
CA TRP A 75 -12.61 11.18 -5.22
C TRP A 75 -11.18 11.72 -5.31
N LEU A 76 -10.17 10.84 -5.33
CA LEU A 76 -8.76 11.26 -5.48
C LEU A 76 -8.56 12.06 -6.76
N ALA A 77 -9.09 11.58 -7.90
CA ALA A 77 -9.00 12.28 -9.18
C ALA A 77 -9.62 13.69 -9.14
N ARG A 78 -10.79 13.86 -8.50
CA ARG A 78 -11.44 15.17 -8.35
C ARG A 78 -10.68 16.11 -7.41
N ARG A 79 -10.02 15.57 -6.38
CA ARG A 79 -9.34 16.36 -5.34
C ARG A 79 -7.88 16.67 -5.66
N GLN A 80 -7.33 16.07 -6.71
CA GLN A 80 -5.95 16.32 -7.14
C GLN A 80 -5.76 17.79 -7.50
N ARG A 81 -4.70 18.39 -6.97
CA ARG A 81 -4.32 19.77 -7.27
C ARG A 81 -3.69 19.86 -8.67
N PRO A 82 -3.65 21.07 -9.27
CA PRO A 82 -3.00 21.27 -10.58
C PRO A 82 -1.52 20.89 -10.64
N ASP A 83 -0.82 20.88 -9.50
CA ASP A 83 0.58 20.47 -9.38
C ASP A 83 0.77 18.95 -9.23
N GLY A 84 -0.33 18.18 -9.21
CA GLY A 84 -0.34 16.72 -9.08
C GLY A 84 -0.42 16.20 -7.65
N ALA A 85 -0.38 17.08 -6.65
CA ALA A 85 -0.41 16.71 -5.24
C ALA A 85 -1.82 16.64 -4.65
N TRP A 86 -1.90 16.13 -3.42
CA TRP A 86 -3.04 16.27 -2.52
C TRP A 86 -2.57 16.92 -1.22
N HIS A 87 -3.52 17.55 -0.52
CA HIS A 87 -3.29 18.01 0.84
C HIS A 87 -3.22 16.83 1.80
N GLN A 88 -2.53 17.03 2.92
CA GLN A 88 -2.26 15.98 3.89
C GLN A 88 -3.55 15.43 4.52
N TYR A 89 -4.48 16.31 4.91
CA TYR A 89 -5.75 15.90 5.53
C TYR A 89 -6.94 16.67 4.97
N TYR A 90 -8.05 15.94 4.83
CA TYR A 90 -9.36 16.43 4.43
C TYR A 90 -10.42 16.02 5.45
N VAL A 91 -11.43 16.86 5.64
CA VAL A 91 -12.59 16.59 6.52
C VAL A 91 -13.89 16.90 5.79
N ALA A 92 -14.94 16.16 6.12
CA ALA A 92 -16.28 16.47 5.61
C ALA A 92 -16.82 17.74 6.29
N GLY A 93 -17.25 18.72 5.49
CA GLY A 93 -17.92 19.91 6.01
C GLY A 93 -19.33 19.60 6.50
N PRO A 94 -19.91 20.45 7.39
CA PRO A 94 -21.28 20.30 7.85
C PRO A 94 -22.32 20.44 6.72
N ASP A 95 -21.91 21.04 5.61
CA ASP A 95 -22.66 21.19 4.36
C ASP A 95 -22.45 20.01 3.38
N GLY A 96 -21.75 18.96 3.81
CA GLY A 96 -21.42 17.78 2.99
C GLY A 96 -20.26 18.00 2.01
N ALA A 97 -19.66 19.21 1.97
CA ALA A 97 -18.54 19.51 1.08
C ALA A 97 -17.19 19.22 1.77
N ASP A 98 -16.29 18.53 1.08
CA ASP A 98 -14.96 18.19 1.62
C ASP A 98 -14.03 19.41 1.73
N ARG A 99 -13.46 19.63 2.91
CA ARG A 99 -12.57 20.76 3.24
C ARG A 99 -11.15 20.27 3.49
N VAL A 100 -10.17 21.14 3.25
CA VAL A 100 -8.77 20.89 3.63
C VAL A 100 -8.63 21.18 5.14
N GLU A 101 -8.17 20.20 5.90
CA GLU A 101 -7.85 20.36 7.32
C GLU A 101 -6.38 20.75 7.50
N VAL A 102 -5.48 20.05 6.80
CA VAL A 102 -4.03 20.33 6.81
C VAL A 102 -3.53 20.39 5.39
N ASP A 103 -2.91 21.52 5.04
CA ASP A 103 -2.57 21.89 3.67
C ASP A 103 -1.16 21.48 3.22
N THR A 104 -0.38 20.84 4.09
CA THR A 104 0.95 20.29 3.77
C THR A 104 0.85 19.23 2.67
N LEU A 105 1.88 19.12 1.84
CA LEU A 105 1.89 18.24 0.67
C LEU A 105 2.94 17.15 0.85
N ASP A 106 2.55 16.03 1.46
CA ASP A 106 3.44 14.89 1.73
C ASP A 106 3.72 14.08 0.45
N ALA A 107 4.99 13.93 0.10
CA ALA A 107 5.40 13.27 -1.15
C ALA A 107 5.04 11.78 -1.17
N ASN A 108 5.14 11.11 -0.02
CA ASN A 108 4.84 9.69 0.10
C ASN A 108 3.33 9.41 -0.03
N VAL A 109 2.50 10.28 0.55
CA VAL A 109 1.05 10.28 0.40
C VAL A 109 0.66 10.48 -1.06
N CYS A 110 1.27 11.46 -1.74
CA CYS A 110 0.97 11.72 -3.16
C CYS A 110 1.41 10.57 -4.09
N ALA A 111 2.53 9.91 -3.80
CA ALA A 111 3.01 8.81 -4.64
C ALA A 111 2.08 7.59 -4.61
N TYR A 112 1.42 7.36 -3.47
CA TYR A 112 0.77 6.09 -3.16
C TYR A 112 -0.46 5.78 -4.03
N VAL A 113 -1.07 6.80 -4.67
CA VAL A 113 -2.12 6.60 -5.69
C VAL A 113 -1.67 5.64 -6.79
N ALA A 114 -0.39 5.63 -7.16
CA ALA A 114 0.14 4.72 -8.18
C ALA A 114 0.08 3.26 -7.73
N THR A 115 0.26 3.00 -6.44
CA THR A 115 0.13 1.67 -5.83
C THR A 115 -1.31 1.18 -5.91
N GLY A 116 -2.26 2.01 -5.49
CA GLY A 116 -3.70 1.68 -5.55
C GLY A 116 -4.20 1.47 -6.98
N VAL A 117 -3.84 2.35 -7.92
CA VAL A 117 -4.26 2.21 -9.33
C VAL A 117 -3.73 0.92 -9.95
N TRP A 118 -2.47 0.57 -9.65
CA TRP A 118 -1.90 -0.69 -10.11
C TRP A 118 -2.55 -1.90 -9.42
N HIS A 119 -2.80 -1.84 -8.11
CA HIS A 119 -3.51 -2.86 -7.34
C HIS A 119 -4.90 -3.14 -7.94
N HIS A 120 -5.70 -2.10 -8.15
CA HIS A 120 -7.03 -2.21 -8.73
C HIS A 120 -6.99 -2.94 -10.08
N PHE A 121 -6.06 -2.54 -10.97
CA PHE A 121 -5.86 -3.23 -12.25
C PHE A 121 -5.46 -4.70 -12.07
N LEU A 122 -4.59 -5.04 -11.11
CA LEU A 122 -4.23 -6.43 -10.85
C LEU A 122 -5.45 -7.26 -10.43
N VAL A 123 -6.33 -6.71 -9.58
CA VAL A 123 -7.54 -7.40 -9.14
C VAL A 123 -8.56 -7.54 -10.28
N THR A 124 -8.79 -6.48 -11.06
CA THR A 124 -9.92 -6.42 -12.01
C THR A 124 -9.55 -6.73 -13.46
N GLY A 125 -8.29 -6.57 -13.84
CA GLY A 125 -7.82 -6.62 -15.23
C GLY A 125 -8.25 -5.43 -16.08
N ASP A 126 -8.83 -4.38 -15.49
CA ASP A 126 -9.44 -3.26 -16.22
C ASP A 126 -8.40 -2.26 -16.74
N VAL A 127 -8.08 -2.35 -18.03
CA VAL A 127 -7.17 -1.41 -18.70
C VAL A 127 -7.82 -0.02 -18.86
N GLY A 128 -9.14 0.06 -19.03
CA GLY A 128 -9.84 1.34 -19.17
C GLY A 128 -9.74 2.16 -17.88
N PHE A 129 -9.75 1.50 -16.72
CA PHE A 129 -9.47 2.14 -15.44
C PHE A 129 -8.07 2.77 -15.42
N LEU A 130 -7.03 2.04 -15.85
CA LEU A 130 -5.67 2.59 -15.95
C LEU A 130 -5.59 3.80 -16.89
N GLU A 131 -6.23 3.72 -18.05
CA GLU A 131 -6.27 4.83 -19.01
C GLU A 131 -6.93 6.07 -18.40
N SER A 132 -8.04 5.88 -17.68
CA SER A 132 -8.79 6.98 -17.05
C SER A 132 -8.01 7.70 -15.95
N LEU A 133 -7.16 7.00 -15.21
CA LEU A 133 -6.36 7.55 -14.11
C LEU A 133 -4.90 7.81 -14.47
N TRP A 134 -4.51 7.59 -15.73
CA TRP A 134 -3.13 7.81 -16.16
C TRP A 134 -2.65 9.24 -15.89
N ALA A 135 -3.47 10.25 -16.22
CA ALA A 135 -3.13 11.65 -15.98
C ALA A 135 -2.92 11.94 -14.49
N VAL A 136 -3.70 11.30 -13.62
CA VAL A 136 -3.60 11.42 -12.16
C VAL A 136 -2.27 10.85 -11.67
N VAL A 137 -1.94 9.63 -12.09
CA VAL A 137 -0.67 8.97 -11.74
C VAL A 137 0.53 9.75 -12.29
N ASP A 138 0.46 10.22 -13.53
CA ASP A 138 1.55 10.95 -14.18
C ASP A 138 1.87 12.28 -13.48
N ALA A 139 0.84 13.03 -13.11
CA ALA A 139 0.98 14.28 -12.37
C ALA A 139 1.54 14.04 -10.95
N ALA A 140 1.01 13.03 -10.24
CA ALA A 140 1.46 12.68 -8.89
C ALA A 140 2.95 12.27 -8.87
N VAL A 141 3.37 11.41 -9.79
CA VAL A 141 4.77 10.98 -9.88
C VAL A 141 5.69 12.14 -10.28
N SER A 142 5.21 13.04 -11.14
CA SER A 142 5.97 14.24 -11.53
C SER A 142 6.19 15.19 -10.35
N PHE A 143 5.16 15.41 -9.52
CA PHE A 143 5.27 16.16 -8.27
C PHE A 143 6.34 15.57 -7.35
N VAL A 144 6.24 14.27 -7.11
CA VAL A 144 7.11 13.50 -6.20
C VAL A 144 8.56 13.51 -6.66
N LEU A 145 8.82 13.28 -7.95
CA LEU A 145 10.19 13.33 -8.48
C LEU A 145 10.76 14.75 -8.53
N GLY A 146 9.91 15.78 -8.54
CA GLY A 146 10.31 17.17 -8.38
C GLY A 146 10.93 17.47 -7.00
N LEU A 147 10.73 16.61 -6.00
CA LEU A 147 11.33 16.69 -4.67
C LEU A 147 12.59 15.83 -4.51
N GLN A 148 13.03 15.13 -5.56
CA GLN A 148 14.23 14.30 -5.50
C GLN A 148 15.51 15.15 -5.43
N THR A 149 16.36 14.88 -4.45
CA THR A 149 17.63 15.58 -4.30
C THR A 149 18.69 15.09 -5.29
N ARG A 150 19.80 15.83 -5.38
CA ARG A 150 20.99 15.39 -6.13
C ARG A 150 21.58 14.08 -5.62
N ARG A 151 21.41 13.74 -4.34
CA ARG A 151 21.87 12.48 -3.74
C ARG A 151 20.92 11.32 -4.04
N GLY A 152 19.61 11.53 -3.93
CA GLY A 152 18.61 10.59 -4.46
C GLY A 152 17.36 10.38 -3.62
N GLU A 153 17.43 10.72 -2.33
CA GLU A 153 16.25 10.78 -1.47
C GLU A 153 15.24 11.81 -1.98
N ILE A 154 13.99 11.65 -1.57
CA ILE A 154 12.90 12.57 -1.88
C ILE A 154 12.56 13.32 -0.59
N LEU A 155 12.61 14.65 -0.66
CA LEU A 155 12.24 15.52 0.45
C LEU A 155 10.80 15.22 0.86
N TRP A 156 10.56 15.15 2.18
CA TRP A 156 9.33 14.54 2.70
C TRP A 156 8.07 15.27 2.22
N ALA A 157 8.09 16.60 2.24
CA ALA A 157 6.91 17.38 1.93
C ALA A 157 7.25 18.73 1.32
N ARG A 158 6.21 19.42 0.83
CA ARG A 158 6.21 20.87 0.64
C ARG A 158 5.26 21.51 1.64
N HIS A 159 5.63 22.72 2.07
CA HIS A 159 4.69 23.64 2.68
C HIS A 159 3.62 24.06 1.65
N ALA A 160 2.50 24.60 2.12
CA ALA A 160 1.40 25.05 1.26
C ALA A 160 1.81 26.14 0.25
N ASP A 161 2.85 26.92 0.57
CA ASP A 161 3.45 27.92 -0.33
C ASP A 161 4.35 27.31 -1.43
N GLY A 162 4.51 25.99 -1.43
CA GLY A 162 5.32 25.23 -2.39
C GLY A 162 6.79 25.04 -1.99
N THR A 163 7.23 25.60 -0.86
CA THR A 163 8.61 25.47 -0.37
C THR A 163 8.89 24.03 0.07
N PRO A 164 9.92 23.35 -0.46
CA PRO A 164 10.31 22.02 -0.02
C PRO A 164 10.86 22.00 1.40
N TRP A 165 10.56 20.94 2.14
CA TRP A 165 11.18 20.68 3.44
C TRP A 165 12.66 20.33 3.27
N SER A 166 13.46 20.49 4.33
CA SER A 166 14.92 20.30 4.27
C SER A 166 15.40 18.85 4.46
N TYR A 167 14.49 17.91 4.71
CA TYR A 167 14.84 16.53 5.02
C TYR A 167 13.91 15.51 4.36
N ALA A 168 14.37 14.27 4.32
CA ALA A 168 13.65 13.10 3.83
C ALA A 168 13.44 12.08 4.95
N LEU A 169 12.39 11.27 4.84
CA LEU A 169 12.10 10.15 5.75
C LEU A 169 12.43 8.82 5.06
N LEU A 170 13.03 7.87 5.81
CA LEU A 170 13.38 6.56 5.29
C LEU A 170 12.12 5.75 4.95
N THR A 171 11.15 5.71 5.86
CA THR A 171 9.83 5.10 5.65
C THR A 171 9.15 5.66 4.39
N GLY A 172 8.97 6.98 4.32
CA GLY A 172 8.31 7.64 3.18
C GLY A 172 9.05 7.39 1.87
N SER A 173 10.38 7.46 1.88
CA SER A 173 11.22 7.18 0.69
C SER A 173 11.14 5.72 0.24
N SER A 174 11.01 4.78 1.17
CA SER A 174 10.82 3.36 0.85
C SER A 174 9.49 3.15 0.14
N SER A 175 8.40 3.69 0.69
CA SER A 175 7.07 3.61 0.03
C SER A 175 7.02 4.33 -1.32
N ILE A 176 7.67 5.48 -1.46
CA ILE A 176 7.76 6.15 -2.77
C ILE A 176 8.50 5.25 -3.78
N CYS A 177 9.56 4.56 -3.36
CA CYS A 177 10.29 3.63 -4.24
C CYS A 177 9.40 2.48 -4.74
N HIS A 178 8.53 1.96 -3.86
CA HIS A 178 7.51 0.98 -4.21
C HIS A 178 6.49 1.57 -5.19
N SER A 179 5.91 2.72 -4.86
CA SER A 179 4.89 3.42 -5.65
C SER A 179 5.39 3.80 -7.05
N LEU A 180 6.66 4.21 -7.17
CA LEU A 180 7.31 4.45 -8.47
C LEU A 180 7.43 3.15 -9.29
N GLY A 181 7.59 1.99 -8.64
CA GLY A 181 7.55 0.68 -9.28
C GLY A 181 6.19 0.39 -9.90
N CYS A 182 5.12 0.64 -9.14
CA CYS A 182 3.73 0.52 -9.59
C CYS A 182 3.42 1.51 -10.73
N ALA A 183 3.84 2.77 -10.62
CA ALA A 183 3.69 3.76 -11.67
C ALA A 183 4.39 3.35 -12.98
N LEU A 184 5.59 2.78 -12.89
CA LEU A 184 6.30 2.24 -14.05
C LEU A 184 5.59 1.01 -14.65
N ALA A 185 4.92 0.20 -13.82
CA ALA A 185 4.11 -0.91 -14.31
C ALA A 185 2.88 -0.42 -15.08
N VAL A 186 2.16 0.58 -14.53
CA VAL A 186 1.07 1.29 -15.23
C VAL A 186 1.57 1.87 -16.56
N ALA A 187 2.66 2.63 -16.54
CA ALA A 187 3.23 3.25 -17.74
C ALA A 187 3.58 2.21 -18.81
N ARG A 188 4.23 1.09 -18.42
CA ARG A 188 4.55 -0.02 -19.33
C ARG A 188 3.29 -0.66 -19.90
N ARG A 189 2.27 -0.89 -19.07
CA ARG A 189 1.00 -1.50 -19.50
C ARG A 189 0.27 -0.66 -20.55
N LEU A 190 0.34 0.66 -20.42
CA LEU A 190 -0.25 1.64 -21.33
C LEU A 190 0.67 2.06 -22.50
N GLY A 191 1.90 1.53 -22.57
CA GLY A 191 2.85 1.87 -23.63
C GLY A 191 3.55 3.23 -23.48
N HIS A 192 3.46 3.88 -22.31
CA HIS A 192 4.16 5.12 -22.02
C HIS A 192 5.60 4.88 -21.57
N ARG A 193 6.56 5.52 -22.27
CA ARG A 193 7.97 5.51 -21.86
C ARG A 193 8.23 6.59 -20.81
N ARG A 194 8.83 6.20 -19.67
CA ARG A 194 9.15 7.10 -18.55
C ARG A 194 10.60 6.89 -18.03
N PRO A 195 11.63 7.13 -18.87
CA PRO A 195 13.02 6.91 -18.48
C PRO A 195 13.49 7.80 -17.33
N GLY A 196 12.85 8.97 -17.13
CA GLY A 196 13.10 9.82 -15.97
C GLY A 196 12.67 9.15 -14.66
N TRP A 197 11.51 8.47 -14.66
CA TRP A 197 11.00 7.76 -13.50
C TRP A 197 11.86 6.54 -13.16
N GLU A 198 12.32 5.79 -14.18
CA GLU A 198 13.24 4.66 -13.99
C GLU A 198 14.53 5.10 -13.29
N ARG A 199 15.15 6.18 -13.76
CA ARG A 199 16.35 6.75 -13.14
C ARG A 199 16.07 7.26 -11.72
N GLY A 200 14.93 7.94 -11.53
CA GLY A 200 14.50 8.47 -10.24
C GLY A 200 14.33 7.36 -9.20
N ARG A 201 13.57 6.31 -9.53
CA ARG A 201 13.38 5.13 -8.68
C ARG A 201 14.70 4.43 -8.38
N ALA A 202 15.54 4.19 -9.39
CA ALA A 202 16.82 3.51 -9.21
C ALA A 202 17.76 4.31 -8.27
N LYS A 203 17.72 5.64 -8.34
CA LYS A 203 18.50 6.51 -7.46
C LYS A 203 17.98 6.46 -6.02
N LEU A 204 16.66 6.55 -5.84
CA LEU A 204 16.01 6.44 -4.54
C LEU A 204 16.31 5.10 -3.86
N ALA A 205 16.18 3.99 -4.61
CA ALA A 205 16.47 2.64 -4.12
C ALA A 205 17.91 2.52 -3.59
N ARG A 206 18.89 3.06 -4.34
CA ARG A 206 20.30 3.08 -3.90
C ARG A 206 20.48 3.90 -2.62
N THR A 207 19.81 5.04 -2.50
CA THR A 207 19.90 5.88 -1.30
C THR A 207 19.31 5.18 -0.07
N VAL A 208 18.12 4.58 -0.20
CA VAL A 208 17.46 3.81 0.87
C VAL A 208 18.30 2.62 1.31
N ALA A 209 18.88 1.86 0.38
CA ALA A 209 19.62 0.65 0.69
C ALA A 209 21.03 0.90 1.26
N GLY A 210 21.68 2.02 0.93
CA GLY A 210 23.13 2.12 1.06
C GLY A 210 23.72 3.45 1.52
N VAL A 211 22.93 4.46 1.86
CA VAL A 211 23.48 5.78 2.22
C VAL A 211 23.13 6.17 3.66
N PRO A 212 24.06 5.93 4.62
CA PRO A 212 23.91 6.38 6.00
C PRO A 212 23.71 7.91 6.09
N GLY A 213 22.81 8.36 6.98
CA GLY A 213 22.55 9.78 7.19
C GLY A 213 21.81 10.49 6.05
N ALA A 214 21.27 9.76 5.07
CA ALA A 214 20.45 10.36 4.02
C ALA A 214 19.07 10.82 4.51
N PHE A 215 18.57 10.22 5.59
CA PHE A 215 17.23 10.44 6.12
C PHE A 215 17.29 10.96 7.55
N ALA A 216 16.25 11.71 7.94
CA ALA A 216 16.11 12.16 9.33
C ALA A 216 16.01 10.95 10.28
N PRO A 217 16.67 10.98 11.45
CA PRO A 217 16.69 9.85 12.35
C PRO A 217 15.30 9.62 12.95
N LYS A 218 14.67 8.51 12.58
CA LYS A 218 13.39 8.04 13.13
C LYS A 218 13.52 6.64 13.74
N ASP A 219 14.62 6.38 14.44
CA ASP A 219 14.88 5.09 15.11
C ASP A 219 13.85 4.68 16.16
N ARG A 220 13.04 5.62 16.64
CA ARG A 220 11.99 5.34 17.63
C ARG A 220 10.76 4.67 17.01
N TRP A 221 10.55 4.80 15.70
CA TRP A 221 9.36 4.38 14.97
C TRP A 221 9.61 3.06 14.22
N ALA A 222 8.66 2.13 14.30
CA ALA A 222 8.83 0.78 13.74
C ALA A 222 8.87 0.75 12.22
N MET A 223 8.17 1.66 11.55
CA MET A 223 8.15 1.72 10.09
C MET A 223 9.55 1.90 9.52
N ASP A 224 10.42 2.71 10.15
CA ASP A 224 11.81 2.88 9.70
C ASP A 224 12.61 1.57 9.75
N TRP A 225 12.18 0.62 10.58
CA TRP A 225 12.74 -0.73 10.66
C TRP A 225 12.22 -1.65 9.53
N TYR A 226 10.90 -1.81 9.35
CA TYR A 226 10.36 -2.80 8.41
C TYR A 226 10.02 -2.27 7.00
N TYR A 227 9.75 -0.97 6.80
CA TYR A 227 9.36 -0.43 5.49
C TYR A 227 10.36 -0.63 4.36
N PRO A 228 11.69 -0.51 4.59
CA PRO A 228 12.65 -0.80 3.53
C PRO A 228 12.53 -2.23 2.98
N VAL A 229 12.07 -3.18 3.82
CA VAL A 229 11.81 -4.57 3.42
C VAL A 229 10.43 -4.68 2.78
N LEU A 230 9.38 -4.13 3.41
CA LEU A 230 8.00 -4.11 2.89
C LEU A 230 7.93 -3.52 1.47
N ALA A 231 8.67 -2.45 1.22
CA ALA A 231 8.70 -1.77 -0.07
C ALA A 231 9.57 -2.49 -1.13
N GLY A 232 10.21 -3.61 -0.79
CA GLY A 232 11.09 -4.37 -1.69
C GLY A 232 12.40 -3.64 -2.03
N VAL A 233 12.87 -2.74 -1.16
CA VAL A 233 14.14 -2.02 -1.40
C VAL A 233 15.34 -2.75 -0.77
N VAL A 234 15.10 -3.40 0.37
CA VAL A 234 16.07 -4.23 1.10
C VAL A 234 15.55 -5.67 1.12
N GLU A 235 16.11 -6.51 0.25
CA GLU A 235 15.59 -7.85 -0.02
C GLU A 235 16.49 -8.98 0.52
N GLY A 236 15.98 -10.22 0.44
CA GLY A 236 16.74 -11.44 0.67
C GLY A 236 17.40 -11.49 2.04
N HIS A 237 18.69 -11.87 2.07
CA HIS A 237 19.43 -11.98 3.33
C HIS A 237 19.54 -10.64 4.09
N HIS A 238 19.68 -9.53 3.38
CA HIS A 238 19.75 -8.20 4.01
C HIS A 238 18.41 -7.81 4.64
N GLY A 239 17.29 -8.11 3.98
CA GLY A 239 15.94 -7.89 4.52
C GLY A 239 15.70 -8.71 5.78
N ARG A 240 15.98 -10.02 5.73
CA ARG A 240 15.86 -10.91 6.90
C ARG A 240 16.72 -10.47 8.08
N ARG A 241 17.98 -10.08 7.83
CA ARG A 241 18.87 -9.59 8.89
C ARG A 241 18.32 -8.30 9.52
N ARG A 242 17.88 -7.35 8.69
CA ARG A 242 17.27 -6.10 9.15
C ARG A 242 16.07 -6.36 10.05
N LEU A 243 15.17 -7.26 9.67
CA LEU A 243 14.02 -7.64 10.50
C LEU A 243 14.48 -8.27 11.82
N ALA A 244 15.42 -9.22 11.80
CA ALA A 244 15.92 -9.84 13.03
C ALA A 244 16.55 -8.84 14.02
N GLU A 245 17.29 -7.83 13.54
CA GLU A 245 18.08 -6.90 14.37
C GLU A 245 17.25 -6.06 15.37
N ARG A 246 15.97 -5.79 15.10
CA ARG A 246 15.12 -4.96 15.97
C ARG A 246 13.79 -5.63 16.36
N TRP A 247 13.70 -6.95 16.18
CA TRP A 247 12.49 -7.72 16.51
C TRP A 247 12.02 -7.47 17.95
N GLU A 248 12.88 -7.73 18.95
CA GLU A 248 12.52 -7.57 20.38
C GLU A 248 12.19 -6.13 20.78
N ARG A 249 12.68 -5.16 20.01
CA ARG A 249 12.43 -3.74 20.26
C ARG A 249 11.01 -3.34 19.85
N PHE A 250 10.51 -3.88 18.75
CA PHE A 250 9.25 -3.44 18.16
C PHE A 250 8.13 -4.46 18.27
N VAL A 251 8.42 -5.73 18.53
CA VAL A 251 7.39 -6.77 18.62
C VAL A 251 7.21 -7.23 20.05
N ILE A 252 5.96 -7.28 20.49
CA ILE A 252 5.57 -7.85 21.76
C ILE A 252 4.94 -9.22 21.49
N PRO A 253 5.58 -10.32 21.93
CA PRO A 253 5.07 -11.67 21.69
C PRO A 253 3.63 -11.83 22.15
N GLY A 254 2.79 -12.43 21.30
CA GLY A 254 1.37 -12.66 21.60
C GLY A 254 0.46 -11.43 21.39
N LEU A 255 1.02 -10.27 21.04
CA LEU A 255 0.26 -9.01 20.98
C LEU A 255 0.42 -8.26 19.66
N GLY A 256 1.61 -8.19 19.07
CA GLY A 256 1.83 -7.53 17.78
C GLY A 256 2.99 -6.54 17.78
N ALA A 257 3.00 -5.67 16.77
CA ALA A 257 4.04 -4.66 16.57
C ALA A 257 3.65 -3.31 17.20
N ARG A 258 4.64 -2.64 17.79
CA ARG A 258 4.55 -1.28 18.30
C ARG A 258 4.70 -0.27 17.17
N CYS A 259 3.96 0.82 17.19
CA CYS A 259 4.25 1.98 16.33
C CYS A 259 5.52 2.72 16.80
N VAL A 260 5.66 2.92 18.11
CA VAL A 260 6.81 3.60 18.73
C VAL A 260 7.36 2.74 19.87
N HIS A 261 8.65 2.41 19.84
CA HIS A 261 9.22 1.41 20.76
C HIS A 261 9.17 1.79 22.24
N ASP A 262 9.18 3.08 22.58
CA ASP A 262 9.16 3.58 23.96
C ASP A 262 7.74 3.89 24.45
N ARG A 263 6.73 3.50 23.68
CA ARG A 263 5.33 3.58 24.05
C ARG A 263 4.76 2.18 24.25
N PRO A 264 3.90 1.98 25.26
CA PRO A 264 3.44 0.66 25.63
C PRO A 264 2.23 0.19 24.80
N TRP A 265 2.09 0.60 23.53
CA TRP A 265 0.96 0.19 22.69
C TRP A 265 1.40 -0.59 21.45
N VAL A 266 0.53 -1.48 20.99
CA VAL A 266 0.60 -2.15 19.69
C VAL A 266 -0.61 -1.75 18.87
N THR A 267 -0.47 -1.77 17.55
CA THR A 267 -1.48 -1.27 16.60
C THR A 267 -1.75 -2.29 15.51
N ALA A 268 -2.99 -2.33 15.02
CA ALA A 268 -3.42 -3.34 14.06
C ALA A 268 -2.70 -3.16 12.71
N ALA A 269 -2.64 -1.92 12.21
CA ALA A 269 -1.97 -1.59 10.96
C ALA A 269 -0.47 -1.95 11.00
N GLU A 270 0.29 -1.46 11.98
CA GLU A 270 1.72 -1.76 12.07
C GLU A 270 1.99 -3.26 12.23
N THR A 271 1.11 -4.00 12.92
CA THR A 271 1.26 -5.46 13.04
C THR A 271 1.04 -6.15 11.69
N ALA A 272 0.01 -5.74 10.94
CA ALA A 272 -0.31 -6.31 9.62
C ALA A 272 0.75 -5.96 8.56
N GLU A 273 1.23 -4.72 8.53
CA GLU A 273 2.31 -4.30 7.64
C GLU A 273 3.64 -4.98 7.99
N CYS A 274 3.94 -5.16 9.27
CA CYS A 274 5.11 -5.92 9.71
C CYS A 274 4.99 -7.39 9.24
N ALA A 275 3.79 -7.98 9.29
CA ALA A 275 3.54 -9.31 8.74
C ALA A 275 3.84 -9.35 7.22
N LEU A 276 3.38 -8.35 6.46
CA LEU A 276 3.70 -8.22 5.03
C LEU A 276 5.21 -8.09 4.79
N ALA A 277 5.94 -7.35 5.63
CA ALA A 277 7.39 -7.22 5.52
C ALA A 277 8.12 -8.55 5.77
N HIS A 278 7.66 -9.34 6.75
CA HIS A 278 8.18 -10.70 6.97
C HIS A 278 7.85 -11.63 5.81
N LEU A 279 6.64 -11.54 5.26
CA LEU A 279 6.25 -12.31 4.09
C LEU A 279 7.13 -11.97 2.86
N ALA A 280 7.41 -10.69 2.63
CA ALA A 280 8.32 -10.21 1.58
C ALA A 280 9.78 -10.66 1.79
N ALA A 281 10.16 -11.02 3.03
CA ALA A 281 11.48 -11.55 3.37
C ALA A 281 11.56 -13.08 3.32
N ASP A 282 10.54 -13.75 2.77
CA ASP A 282 10.35 -15.21 2.76
C ASP A 282 10.19 -15.83 4.16
N ASP A 283 9.69 -15.08 5.14
CA ASP A 283 9.46 -15.54 6.52
C ASP A 283 7.95 -15.69 6.81
N ALA A 284 7.33 -16.66 6.13
CA ALA A 284 5.90 -16.93 6.23
C ALA A 284 5.46 -17.32 7.66
N GLY A 285 6.35 -17.94 8.44
CA GLY A 285 6.06 -18.32 9.82
C GLY A 285 5.82 -17.10 10.70
N ARG A 286 6.75 -16.14 10.71
CA ARG A 286 6.58 -14.88 11.46
C ARG A 286 5.44 -14.03 10.92
N ALA A 287 5.23 -14.02 9.60
CA ALA A 287 4.11 -13.33 9.00
C ALA A 287 2.76 -13.86 9.53
N LEU A 288 2.59 -15.19 9.59
CA LEU A 288 1.37 -15.81 10.16
C LEU A 288 1.22 -15.55 11.66
N GLU A 289 2.30 -15.58 12.44
CA GLU A 289 2.26 -15.25 13.87
C GLU A 289 1.78 -13.82 14.13
N LEU A 290 2.38 -12.84 13.44
CA LEU A 290 1.99 -11.43 13.54
C LEU A 290 0.54 -11.23 13.11
N PHE A 291 0.14 -11.86 11.99
CA PHE A 291 -1.23 -11.78 11.49
C PHE A 291 -2.25 -12.38 12.47
N ALA A 292 -1.90 -13.49 13.13
CA ALA A 292 -2.72 -14.08 14.18
C ALA A 292 -2.88 -13.14 15.39
N TRP A 293 -1.79 -12.48 15.82
CA TRP A 293 -1.85 -11.52 16.94
C TRP A 293 -2.67 -10.27 16.60
N ALA A 294 -2.61 -9.79 15.35
CA ALA A 294 -3.42 -8.66 14.89
C ALA A 294 -4.94 -8.91 15.05
N GLN A 295 -5.40 -10.17 15.01
CA GLN A 295 -6.81 -10.51 15.21
C GLN A 295 -7.32 -10.20 16.61
N GLY A 296 -6.42 -10.04 17.61
CA GLY A 296 -6.79 -9.61 18.96
C GLY A 296 -7.35 -8.19 19.02
N LEU A 297 -7.20 -7.39 17.95
CA LEU A 297 -7.73 -6.03 17.81
C LEU A 297 -9.01 -5.98 16.97
N ARG A 298 -9.52 -7.12 16.49
CA ARG A 298 -10.76 -7.17 15.72
C ARG A 298 -11.97 -7.04 16.64
N ALA A 299 -12.89 -6.15 16.31
CA ALA A 299 -14.18 -6.01 16.99
C ALA A 299 -15.23 -6.98 16.43
N ASP A 300 -16.35 -7.12 17.15
CA ASP A 300 -17.44 -8.04 16.80
C ASP A 300 -18.09 -7.70 15.45
N ASP A 301 -18.20 -6.41 15.11
CA ASP A 301 -18.74 -5.93 13.83
C ASP A 301 -17.76 -6.09 12.65
N GLY A 302 -16.53 -6.53 12.92
CA GLY A 302 -15.48 -6.73 11.93
C GLY A 302 -14.57 -5.54 11.68
N SER A 303 -14.84 -4.38 12.28
CA SER A 303 -13.86 -3.30 12.36
C SER A 303 -12.66 -3.71 13.22
N TYR A 304 -11.57 -2.94 13.15
CA TYR A 304 -10.39 -3.14 13.99
C TYR A 304 -10.14 -1.90 14.82
N PHE A 305 -9.91 -2.08 16.11
CA PHE A 305 -9.37 -1.01 16.95
C PHE A 305 -7.99 -0.60 16.44
N THR A 306 -7.72 0.70 16.41
CA THR A 306 -6.43 1.22 15.93
C THR A 306 -5.26 0.60 16.69
N GLY A 307 -5.39 0.49 18.01
CA GLY A 307 -4.40 -0.17 18.86
C GLY A 307 -4.88 -0.41 20.29
N ILE A 308 -3.96 -0.91 21.11
CA ILE A 308 -4.17 -1.23 22.52
C ILE A 308 -2.94 -0.86 23.35
N VAL A 309 -3.17 -0.22 24.49
CA VAL A 309 -2.17 0.17 25.48
C VAL A 309 -1.98 -0.95 26.50
N LEU A 310 -0.74 -1.21 26.89
CA LEU A 310 -0.33 -2.25 27.84
C LEU A 310 0.24 -1.62 29.13
N PRO A 311 0.17 -2.33 30.26
CA PRO A 311 -0.44 -3.65 30.46
C PRO A 311 -1.96 -3.62 30.58
N ASP A 312 -2.56 -2.43 30.71
CA ASP A 312 -3.98 -2.25 31.08
C ASP A 312 -4.98 -2.73 30.02
N ARG A 313 -4.52 -3.00 28.80
CA ARG A 313 -5.32 -3.50 27.67
C ARG A 313 -6.49 -2.58 27.31
N VAL A 314 -6.24 -1.28 27.33
CA VAL A 314 -7.20 -0.24 26.94
C VAL A 314 -6.97 0.16 25.49
N HIS A 315 -8.03 0.37 24.71
CA HIS A 315 -7.94 0.76 23.31
C HIS A 315 -7.25 2.12 23.12
N PHE A 316 -6.59 2.30 21.97
CA PHE A 316 -5.85 3.51 21.62
C PHE A 316 -5.97 3.85 20.12
N PRO A 317 -6.21 5.12 19.75
CA PRO A 317 -6.58 6.24 20.62
C PRO A 317 -8.05 6.17 21.04
N GLY A 318 -8.32 6.02 22.35
CA GLY A 318 -9.70 5.76 22.82
C GLY A 318 -10.28 4.51 22.16
N ASP A 319 -11.56 4.54 21.80
CA ASP A 319 -12.24 3.43 21.09
C ASP A 319 -12.19 3.57 19.56
N GLU A 320 -11.20 4.31 19.03
CA GLU A 320 -11.06 4.51 17.58
C GLU A 320 -10.91 3.19 16.83
N ARG A 321 -11.70 3.06 15.77
CA ARG A 321 -11.69 1.92 14.85
C ARG A 321 -11.37 2.40 13.46
N ALA A 322 -10.08 2.51 13.18
CA ALA A 322 -9.63 3.09 11.92
C ALA A 322 -9.89 2.19 10.71
N THR A 323 -10.39 2.76 9.62
CA THR A 323 -10.57 2.09 8.32
C THR A 323 -9.24 1.54 7.78
N TYR A 324 -8.13 2.29 7.96
CA TYR A 324 -6.80 1.83 7.55
C TYR A 324 -6.30 0.62 8.36
N SER A 325 -6.75 0.44 9.60
CA SER A 325 -6.41 -0.75 10.38
C SER A 325 -7.07 -2.01 9.80
N ALA A 326 -8.36 -1.93 9.46
CA ALA A 326 -9.03 -3.00 8.74
C ALA A 326 -8.42 -3.24 7.35
N ALA A 327 -8.04 -2.16 6.66
CA ALA A 327 -7.44 -2.24 5.33
C ALA A 327 -6.10 -3.00 5.34
N ALA A 328 -5.18 -2.61 6.22
CA ALA A 328 -3.89 -3.28 6.37
C ALA A 328 -4.05 -4.79 6.67
N VAL A 329 -5.01 -5.16 7.52
CA VAL A 329 -5.30 -6.57 7.82
C VAL A 329 -5.86 -7.31 6.60
N LEU A 330 -6.76 -6.70 5.82
CA LEU A 330 -7.30 -7.32 4.61
C LEU A 330 -6.23 -7.51 3.53
N LEU A 331 -5.32 -6.55 3.36
CA LEU A 331 -4.19 -6.67 2.43
C LEU A 331 -3.19 -7.73 2.88
N ALA A 332 -2.91 -7.83 4.19
CA ALA A 332 -2.10 -8.91 4.74
C ALA A 332 -2.76 -10.29 4.56
N ALA A 333 -4.09 -10.37 4.75
CA ALA A 333 -4.85 -11.59 4.51
C ALA A 333 -4.78 -12.03 3.04
N ASP A 334 -4.93 -11.09 2.10
CA ASP A 334 -4.82 -11.37 0.67
C ASP A 334 -3.43 -11.89 0.30
N ALA A 335 -2.37 -11.24 0.78
CA ALA A 335 -1.00 -11.66 0.54
C ALA A 335 -0.67 -13.05 1.13
N LEU A 336 -1.13 -13.34 2.35
CA LEU A 336 -0.91 -14.63 3.02
C LEU A 336 -1.68 -15.79 2.38
N SER A 337 -2.89 -15.51 1.89
CA SER A 337 -3.77 -16.51 1.28
C SER A 337 -3.58 -16.66 -0.23
N ALA A 338 -2.86 -15.72 -0.85
CA ALA A 338 -2.72 -15.60 -2.30
C ALA A 338 -4.09 -15.59 -3.02
N THR A 339 -5.09 -14.91 -2.44
CA THR A 339 -6.48 -14.98 -2.92
C THR A 339 -6.67 -14.24 -4.23
N THR A 340 -6.22 -13.00 -4.32
CA THR A 340 -6.34 -12.19 -5.55
C THR A 340 -5.07 -12.21 -6.38
N PRO A 341 -5.13 -11.84 -7.68
CA PRO A 341 -3.92 -11.64 -8.48
C PRO A 341 -3.03 -10.48 -7.98
N ALA A 342 -3.54 -9.61 -7.11
CA ALA A 342 -2.79 -8.53 -6.48
C ALA A 342 -2.07 -8.96 -5.19
N SER A 343 -2.27 -10.19 -4.71
CA SER A 343 -1.69 -10.70 -3.46
C SER A 343 -0.16 -10.61 -3.38
N ALA A 344 0.51 -10.56 -4.53
CA ALA A 344 1.95 -10.43 -4.61
C ALA A 344 2.45 -8.96 -4.64
N LEU A 345 1.56 -7.97 -4.50
CA LEU A 345 1.89 -6.55 -4.66
C LEU A 345 3.09 -6.12 -3.81
N PHE A 346 3.08 -6.48 -2.53
CA PHE A 346 4.14 -6.12 -1.57
C PHE A 346 5.23 -7.19 -1.42
N THR A 347 5.05 -8.38 -2.00
CA THR A 347 5.98 -9.51 -1.85
C THR A 347 6.79 -9.79 -3.11
N PHE A 348 6.52 -9.08 -4.21
CA PHE A 348 7.12 -9.34 -5.52
C PHE A 348 7.93 -8.15 -6.08
N ASP A 349 9.12 -8.45 -6.64
CA ASP A 349 9.91 -7.46 -7.38
C ASP A 349 9.42 -7.30 -8.83
N TYR A 350 8.72 -6.20 -9.09
CA TYR A 350 8.31 -5.76 -10.43
C TYR A 350 9.47 -5.55 -11.43
N GLY A 351 10.72 -5.47 -10.95
CA GLY A 351 11.92 -5.29 -11.76
C GLY A 351 12.57 -6.57 -12.30
N ARG A 352 12.30 -7.74 -11.70
CA ARG A 352 13.09 -8.96 -11.97
C ARG A 352 12.54 -9.91 -13.04
N ARG A 353 11.27 -9.82 -13.46
CA ARG A 353 10.69 -10.75 -14.46
C ARG A 353 10.59 -10.25 -15.90
N SER A 354 11.15 -9.09 -16.23
CA SER A 354 11.30 -8.66 -17.63
C SER A 354 12.19 -9.58 -18.50
N THR A 355 12.78 -10.65 -17.95
CA THR A 355 13.69 -11.56 -18.67
C THR A 355 13.24 -13.02 -18.76
N ARG A 356 12.02 -13.36 -18.32
CA ARG A 356 11.41 -14.66 -18.68
C ARG A 356 10.24 -14.42 -19.61
N SER A 357 10.51 -14.63 -20.89
CA SER A 357 9.55 -14.71 -21.99
C SER A 357 8.27 -15.42 -21.56
N GLU A 358 7.13 -14.75 -21.74
CA GLU A 358 5.85 -15.43 -21.83
C GLU A 358 5.92 -16.50 -22.93
N PRO A 359 5.30 -17.68 -22.75
CA PRO A 359 5.22 -18.66 -23.81
C PRO A 359 4.30 -18.09 -24.90
N VAL A 360 4.89 -17.78 -26.07
CA VAL A 360 4.13 -17.46 -27.27
C VAL A 360 3.26 -18.68 -27.60
N ALA A 361 1.95 -18.54 -27.40
CA ALA A 361 0.98 -19.48 -27.93
C ALA A 361 1.00 -19.39 -29.47
N GLY A 362 1.36 -20.49 -30.13
CA GLY A 362 1.13 -20.67 -31.56
C GLY A 362 2.38 -20.92 -32.39
N ALA A 363 2.88 -22.16 -32.38
CA ALA A 363 3.60 -22.72 -33.52
C ALA A 363 3.00 -24.09 -33.83
N SER A 364 2.05 -24.09 -34.77
CA SER A 364 1.53 -25.30 -35.41
C SER A 364 2.68 -25.98 -36.15
N THR A 365 3.13 -27.13 -35.65
CA THR A 365 4.04 -28.02 -36.36
C THR A 365 3.23 -28.89 -37.33
N LYS A 366 3.24 -28.54 -38.62
CA LYS A 366 2.89 -29.49 -39.68
C LYS A 366 4.06 -30.47 -39.88
N PRO A 367 3.81 -31.77 -40.09
CA PRO A 367 4.87 -32.72 -40.38
C PRO A 367 5.29 -32.59 -41.86
N SER A 368 6.58 -32.35 -42.13
CA SER A 368 7.11 -32.46 -43.50
C SER A 368 7.38 -33.92 -43.83
N ALA A 369 6.60 -34.50 -44.74
CA ALA A 369 6.95 -35.73 -45.43
C ALA A 369 8.21 -35.49 -46.28
N ARG A 370 9.26 -36.29 -46.07
CA ARG A 370 10.41 -36.36 -46.97
C ARG A 370 10.36 -37.68 -47.71
N ALA A 371 10.09 -37.61 -49.01
CA ALA A 371 10.20 -38.71 -49.94
C ALA A 371 11.68 -38.96 -50.30
N ARG A 372 12.06 -40.25 -50.26
CA ARG A 372 13.00 -40.99 -51.12
C ARG A 372 14.28 -40.29 -51.61
N ARG A 373 15.43 -40.85 -51.23
CA ARG A 373 16.26 -41.68 -52.12
C ARG A 373 17.01 -42.72 -51.31
#